data_AF-A0A833A0U6-F1
#
_entry.id   AF-A0A833A0U6-F1
#
_cell.length_a   1.000
_cell.length_b   1.000
_cell.length_c   1.000
_cell.angle_alpha   90.00
_cell.angle_beta   90.00
_cell.angle_gamma   90.00
#
_symmetry.space_group_name_H-M   'P 1'
#
loop_
_entity.id
_entity.type
_entity.pdbx_description
1 polymer ?
#
loop_
_entity_poly.entity_id
_entity_poly.type
_entity_poly.pdbx_seq_one_letter_code
_entity_poly.pdbx_strand_id
1 'polypeptide(L)'
;MLATDQSMLIGYIVVLLSTAVILTYMLAATARKRREAGQRVVSVLRCTSCNILIKRGFREGDYVGKIVDDKCPQCGGSVVVESIYEEKVKSVLTSLLYELKSEKGKE
;
A
#
# COMPACT_ATOMS: atom_id res chain seq x y z
N MET A 1 30.98 48.64 9.34
CA MET A 1 29.57 48.55 8.91
C MET A 1 29.32 47.50 7.82
N LEU A 2 30.28 47.21 6.92
CA LEU A 2 30.14 46.13 5.91
C LEU A 2 30.22 44.70 6.50
N ALA A 3 31.01 44.50 7.57
CA ALA A 3 31.22 43.18 8.16
C ALA A 3 29.97 42.58 8.84
N THR A 4 29.12 43.43 9.43
CA THR A 4 27.88 43.02 10.11
C THR A 4 26.80 42.57 9.11
N ASP A 5 26.80 43.15 7.91
CA ASP A 5 25.86 42.84 6.85
C ASP A 5 26.14 41.44 6.25
N GLN A 6 27.42 41.14 6.05
CA GLN A 6 27.87 39.84 5.52
C GLN A 6 27.61 38.68 6.49
N SER A 7 27.75 38.89 7.80
CA SER A 7 27.38 37.88 8.82
C SER A 7 25.88 37.63 8.89
N MET A 8 25.05 38.67 8.69
CA MET A 8 23.59 38.54 8.68
C MET A 8 23.11 37.77 7.43
N LEU A 9 23.74 38.02 6.28
CA LEU A 9 23.49 37.28 5.05
C LEU A 9 23.80 35.79 5.19
N ILE A 10 24.94 35.43 5.79
CA ILE A 10 25.31 34.02 6.01
C ILE A 10 24.30 33.35 6.95
N GLY A 11 23.89 34.02 8.04
CA GLY A 11 22.87 33.51 8.94
C GLY A 11 21.53 33.24 8.23
N TYR A 12 21.09 34.17 7.39
CA TYR A 12 19.87 34.02 6.61
C TYR A 12 19.94 32.86 5.62
N ILE A 13 21.06 32.69 4.92
CA ILE A 13 21.28 31.57 4.00
C ILE A 13 21.24 30.24 4.75
N VAL A 14 21.86 30.13 5.92
CA VAL A 14 21.83 28.90 6.75
C VAL A 14 20.41 28.57 7.20
N VAL A 15 19.64 29.57 7.63
CA VAL A 15 18.23 29.37 8.03
C VAL A 15 17.39 28.94 6.83
N LEU A 16 17.54 29.57 5.66
CA LEU A 16 16.84 29.17 4.44
C LEU A 16 17.19 27.74 4.00
N LEU A 17 18.46 27.36 4.03
CA LEU A 17 18.88 26.00 3.68
C LEU A 17 18.33 24.98 4.68
N SER A 18 18.37 25.29 5.98
CA SER A 18 17.83 24.40 7.00
C SER A 18 16.32 24.17 6.84
N THR A 19 15.56 25.23 6.56
CA THR A 19 14.10 25.14 6.35
C THR A 19 13.77 24.38 5.07
N ALA A 20 14.53 24.58 3.98
CA ALA A 20 14.37 23.82 2.74
C ALA A 20 14.64 22.33 2.93
N VAL A 21 15.68 21.97 3.69
CA VAL A 21 15.99 20.56 4.01
C VAL A 21 14.87 19.93 4.83
N ILE A 22 14.38 20.61 5.87
CA ILE A 22 13.27 20.11 6.71
C ILE A 22 12.00 19.95 5.87
N LEU A 23 11.64 20.93 5.04
CA LEU A 23 10.46 20.87 4.17
C LEU A 23 10.56 19.69 3.19
N THR A 24 11.72 19.53 2.55
CA THR A 24 11.98 18.43 1.61
C THR A 24 11.88 17.07 2.31
N TYR A 25 12.42 16.96 3.53
CA TYR A 25 12.32 15.76 4.35
C TYR A 25 10.86 15.43 4.70
N MET A 26 10.06 16.42 5.12
CA MET A 26 8.66 16.24 5.47
C MET A 26 7.81 15.82 4.27
N LEU A 27 8.03 16.42 3.10
CA LEU A 27 7.37 16.01 1.85
C LEU A 27 7.72 14.57 1.48
N ALA A 28 9.01 14.19 1.58
CA ALA A 28 9.45 12.83 1.31
C ALA A 28 8.87 11.82 2.30
N ALA A 29 8.82 12.15 3.60
CA ALA A 29 8.22 11.29 4.63
C ALA A 29 6.71 11.09 4.40
N THR A 30 6.00 12.16 4.06
CA THR A 30 4.55 12.10 3.76
C THR A 30 4.26 11.29 2.50
N ALA A 31 5.11 11.42 1.47
CA ALA A 31 5.00 10.62 0.25
C ALA A 31 5.25 9.12 0.50
N ARG A 32 6.19 8.77 1.38
CA ARG A 32 6.44 7.37 1.79
C ARG A 32 5.22 6.79 2.49
N LYS A 33 4.64 7.51 3.46
CA LYS A 33 3.44 7.07 4.19
C LYS A 33 2.24 6.83 3.27
N ARG A 34 2.07 7.64 2.22
CA ARG A 34 1.02 7.41 1.19
C ARG A 34 1.26 6.16 0.35
N ARG A 35 2.52 5.74 0.13
CA ARG A 35 2.82 4.49 -0.59
C ARG A 35 2.45 3.26 0.24
N GLU A 36 2.64 3.33 1.55
CA GLU A 36 2.23 2.27 2.49
C GLU A 36 0.70 2.20 2.62
N ALA A 37 -0.01 3.34 2.52
CA ALA A 37 -1.48 3.35 2.48
C ALA A 37 -2.08 2.63 1.24
N GLY A 38 -1.25 2.25 0.27
CA GLY A 38 -1.63 1.38 -0.84
C GLY A 38 -1.55 -0.11 -0.51
N GLN A 39 -1.28 -0.52 0.72
CA GLN A 39 -1.24 -1.92 1.10
C GLN A 39 -2.55 -2.34 1.78
N ARG A 40 -3.20 -3.38 1.25
CA ARG A 40 -4.40 -3.97 1.86
C ARG A 40 -4.11 -5.41 2.26
N VAL A 41 -4.46 -5.78 3.49
CA VAL A 41 -4.37 -7.18 3.93
C VAL A 41 -5.61 -7.93 3.47
N VAL A 42 -5.40 -9.06 2.80
CA VAL A 42 -6.47 -9.92 2.27
C VAL A 42 -6.37 -11.31 2.88
N SER A 43 -7.53 -11.92 3.11
CA SER A 43 -7.67 -13.33 3.47
C SER A 43 -8.18 -14.09 2.25
N VAL A 44 -7.50 -15.18 1.89
CA VAL A 44 -7.98 -16.17 0.92
C VAL A 44 -8.52 -17.35 1.69
N LEU A 45 -9.77 -17.67 1.40
CA LEU A 45 -10.52 -18.77 1.97
C LEU A 45 -10.64 -19.87 0.93
N ARG A 46 -10.48 -21.13 1.34
CA ARG A 46 -10.66 -22.31 0.50
C ARG A 46 -11.83 -23.13 1.01
N CYS A 47 -12.75 -23.50 0.12
CA CYS A 47 -13.80 -24.45 0.48
C CYS A 47 -13.20 -25.86 0.62
N THR A 48 -13.53 -26.56 1.70
CA THR A 48 -13.07 -27.94 1.93
C THR A 48 -13.81 -28.98 1.09
N SER A 49 -14.92 -28.61 0.44
CA SER A 49 -15.76 -29.52 -0.35
C SER A 49 -15.53 -29.38 -1.86
N CYS A 50 -15.56 -28.16 -2.41
CA CYS A 50 -15.42 -27.93 -3.86
C CYS A 50 -14.12 -27.21 -4.25
N ASN A 51 -13.22 -26.94 -3.31
CA ASN A 51 -11.92 -26.29 -3.53
C ASN A 51 -11.96 -24.88 -4.17
N ILE A 52 -13.12 -24.21 -4.21
CA ILE A 52 -13.17 -22.82 -4.68
C ILE A 52 -12.43 -21.89 -3.71
N LEU A 53 -11.75 -20.89 -4.28
CA LEU A 53 -11.05 -19.84 -3.56
C LEU A 53 -11.93 -18.59 -3.48
N ILE A 54 -12.10 -18.06 -2.27
CA ILE A 54 -12.87 -16.85 -2.00
C ILE A 54 -11.93 -15.84 -1.39
N LYS A 55 -11.83 -14.67 -2.01
CA LYS A 55 -10.94 -13.61 -1.55
C LYS A 55 -11.74 -12.51 -0.89
N ARG A 56 -11.36 -12.12 0.32
CA ARG A 56 -12.00 -11.04 1.07
C ARG A 56 -10.98 -10.18 1.81
N GLY A 57 -11.42 -9.04 2.32
CA GLY A 57 -10.63 -8.26 3.26
C GLY A 57 -10.38 -9.06 4.55
N PHE A 58 -9.21 -8.86 5.16
CA PHE A 58 -8.88 -9.45 6.44
C PHE A 58 -9.90 -9.05 7.52
N ARG A 59 -10.28 -10.01 8.37
CA ARG A 59 -11.11 -9.77 9.56
C ARG A 59 -10.30 -10.11 10.81
N GLU A 60 -10.47 -9.33 11.88
CA GLU A 60 -9.80 -9.60 13.14
C GLU A 60 -10.12 -11.01 13.65
N GLY A 61 -9.09 -11.71 14.13
CA GLY A 61 -9.20 -13.09 14.57
C GLY A 61 -9.18 -14.14 13.45
N ASP A 62 -8.97 -13.75 12.19
CA ASP A 62 -8.59 -14.69 11.13
C ASP A 62 -7.15 -15.17 11.33
N TYR A 63 -6.92 -16.47 11.19
CA TYR A 63 -5.59 -17.08 11.11
C TYR A 63 -5.61 -18.22 10.10
N VAL A 64 -4.46 -18.52 9.50
CA VAL A 64 -4.33 -19.60 8.53
C VAL A 64 -4.69 -20.94 9.17
N GLY A 65 -5.59 -21.69 8.53
CA GLY A 65 -6.16 -22.94 9.04
C GLY A 65 -7.47 -22.80 9.81
N LYS A 66 -7.95 -21.58 10.09
CA LYS A 66 -9.23 -21.36 10.77
C LYS A 66 -10.41 -21.75 9.86
N ILE A 67 -11.31 -22.58 10.36
CA ILE A 67 -12.63 -22.79 9.75
C ILE A 67 -13.50 -21.58 10.09
N VAL A 68 -14.01 -20.88 9.08
CA VAL A 68 -14.85 -19.68 9.26
C VAL A 68 -16.33 -20.05 9.27
N ASP A 69 -17.15 -19.20 9.88
CA ASP A 69 -18.61 -19.37 9.92
C ASP A 69 -19.27 -19.15 8.55
N ASP A 70 -18.57 -18.47 7.63
CA ASP A 70 -19.02 -18.25 6.25
C ASP A 70 -19.14 -19.60 5.52
N LYS A 71 -20.26 -19.82 4.82
CA LYS A 71 -20.45 -21.00 3.97
C LYS A 71 -19.97 -20.74 2.54
N CYS A 72 -19.57 -21.81 1.86
CA CYS A 72 -19.19 -21.73 0.46
C CYS A 72 -20.39 -21.27 -0.40
N PRO A 73 -20.26 -20.21 -1.22
CA PRO A 73 -21.36 -19.70 -2.04
C PRO A 73 -21.78 -20.67 -3.15
N GLN A 74 -20.89 -21.60 -3.53
CA GLN A 74 -21.16 -22.57 -4.60
C GLN A 74 -21.82 -23.87 -4.11
N CYS A 75 -21.50 -24.35 -2.90
CA CYS A 75 -21.92 -25.68 -2.43
C CYS A 75 -22.42 -25.72 -0.97
N GLY A 76 -22.36 -24.62 -0.23
CA GLY A 76 -22.75 -24.56 1.18
C GLY A 76 -21.79 -25.25 2.17
N GLY A 77 -20.68 -25.81 1.68
CA GLY A 77 -19.66 -26.47 2.51
C GLY A 77 -18.89 -25.51 3.42
N SER A 78 -18.15 -26.10 4.36
CA SER A 78 -17.25 -25.35 5.26
C SER A 78 -16.09 -24.72 4.49
N VAL A 79 -15.57 -23.62 5.02
CA VAL A 79 -14.52 -22.84 4.37
C VAL A 79 -13.41 -22.60 5.39
N VAL A 80 -12.16 -22.75 4.96
CA VAL A 80 -10.97 -22.58 5.79
C VAL A 80 -10.13 -21.42 5.27
N VAL A 81 -9.51 -20.64 6.16
CA VAL A 81 -8.53 -19.63 5.76
C VAL A 81 -7.28 -20.34 5.25
N GLU A 82 -6.98 -20.21 3.97
CA GLU A 82 -5.80 -20.80 3.35
C GLU A 82 -4.58 -19.90 3.45
N SER A 83 -4.75 -18.60 3.24
CA SER A 83 -3.63 -17.65 3.32
C SER A 83 -4.10 -16.24 3.71
N ILE A 84 -3.21 -15.51 4.38
CA ILE A 84 -3.39 -14.11 4.72
C ILE A 84 -2.13 -13.40 4.27
N TYR A 85 -2.28 -12.40 3.40
CA TYR A 85 -1.14 -11.68 2.84
C TYR A 85 -1.50 -10.23 2.52
N GLU A 86 -0.47 -9.44 2.30
CA GLU A 86 -0.59 -8.05 1.91
C GLU A 86 -0.57 -7.91 0.38
N GLU A 87 -1.53 -7.17 -0.17
CA GLU A 87 -1.56 -6.79 -1.56
C GLU A 87 -1.21 -5.32 -1.75
N LYS A 88 -0.33 -5.05 -2.71
CA LYS A 88 -0.08 -3.71 -3.22
C LYS A 88 -1.24 -3.29 -4.13
N VAL A 89 -2.08 -2.40 -3.63
CA VAL A 89 -3.05 -1.64 -4.42
C VAL A 89 -2.27 -0.79 -5.41
N LYS A 90 -2.29 -1.19 -6.68
CA LYS A 90 -1.73 -0.38 -7.76
C LYS A 90 -2.52 0.93 -7.81
N SER A 91 -1.81 2.05 -7.94
CA SER A 91 -2.49 3.33 -8.17
C SER A 91 -3.28 3.26 -9.48
N VAL A 92 -4.38 4.00 -9.58
CA VAL A 92 -5.26 4.02 -10.77
C VAL A 92 -4.47 4.28 -12.06
N LEU A 93 -3.48 5.18 -12.00
CA LEU A 93 -2.57 5.43 -13.12
C LEU A 93 -1.76 4.19 -13.49
N THR A 94 -1.24 3.47 -12.50
CA THR A 94 -0.45 2.26 -12.73
C THR A 94 -1.30 1.09 -13.24
N SER A 95 -2.58 0.96 -12.82
CA SER A 95 -3.47 -0.06 -13.36
C SER A 95 -3.81 0.20 -14.83
N LEU A 96 -4.13 1.44 -15.19
CA LEU A 96 -4.39 1.86 -16.58
C LEU A 96 -3.16 1.62 -17.47
N LEU A 97 -1.97 1.99 -17.01
CA LEU A 97 -0.73 1.75 -17.75
C LEU A 97 -0.42 0.26 -17.93
N TYR A 98 -0.81 -0.59 -16.97
CA TYR A 98 -0.62 -2.04 -17.08
C TYR A 98 -1.58 -2.66 -18.10
N GLU A 99 -2.85 -2.25 -18.13
CA GLU A 99 -3.84 -2.70 -19.10
C GLU A 99 -3.42 -2.34 -20.53
N LEU A 100 -3.05 -1.08 -20.77
CA LEU A 100 -2.54 -0.61 -22.06
C LEU A 100 -1.30 -1.38 -22.54
N LYS A 101 -0.42 -1.76 -21.61
CA LYS A 101 0.76 -2.57 -21.94
C LYS A 101 0.38 -4.02 -22.30
N SER A 102 -0.67 -4.58 -21.70
CA SER A 102 -1.11 -5.95 -21.98
C SER A 102 -1.77 -6.09 -23.35
N GLU A 103 -2.40 -5.03 -23.86
CA GLU A 103 -2.99 -5.02 -25.20
C GLU A 103 -1.93 -4.90 -26.29
N LYS A 104 -0.90 -4.09 -26.08
CA LYS A 104 0.18 -3.87 -27.05
C LYS A 104 1.15 -5.04 -27.21
N GLY A 105 1.08 -6.05 -26.33
CA GLY A 105 1.91 -7.25 -26.39
C GLY A 105 1.25 -8.45 -27.07
N LYS A 106 0.05 -8.27 -27.66
CA LYS A 106 -0.69 -9.31 -28.41
C LYS A 106 -0.57 -9.15 -29.94
N GLU A 107 0.14 -8.14 -30.40
CA GLU A 107 0.48 -7.92 -31.82
C GLU A 107 1.89 -8.42 -32.15
#